data_AF-A0A9R1WYP1-F1
#
_entry.id   AF-A0A9R1WYP1-F1
#
_cell.length_a   1.000
_cell.length_b   1.000
_cell.length_c   1.000
_cell.angle_alpha   90.00
_cell.angle_beta   90.00
_cell.angle_gamma   90.00
#
_symmetry.space_group_name_H-M   'P 1'
#
loop_
_entity.id
_entity.type
_entity.pdbx_description
1 polymer ?
#
loop_
_entity_poly.entity_id
_entity_poly.type
_entity_poly.pdbx_seq_one_letter_code
_entity_poly.pdbx_strand_id
1 'polypeptide(L)'
;MHIELVDKALDPNEYEEENMINMIEIALLCTQSPPNLRPIMSEVVLMLSSGGSFRRLQMTRPTVIHHHRRIHVDAKGLHQILILCITRQLGAFRVGFNQVFEASSLQIFSPSELDYLLCGRREMWEADTLVEHIKFDHGYTSKSPVVINLLEIMGEFNPEQQRAFCQFVTGAPRLPPGGLAVLNPKVTIVRKVNYEIAPPHSNNTASNAAGGVSESADDDLPSVMTCANYLKLPPYSTKTLMQI
;
A
#
# COMPACT_ATOMS: atom_id res chain seq x y z
N MET A 1 -8.90 -28.36 0.63
CA MET A 1 -7.60 -28.11 -0.04
C MET A 1 -6.87 -26.92 0.58
N HIS A 2 -7.54 -25.78 0.81
CA HIS A 2 -6.87 -24.59 1.39
C HIS A 2 -6.46 -24.76 2.86
N ILE A 3 -7.24 -25.48 3.68
CA ILE A 3 -6.92 -25.69 5.10
C ILE A 3 -5.60 -26.43 5.35
N GLU A 4 -5.15 -27.26 4.40
CA GLU A 4 -3.87 -27.97 4.47
C GLU A 4 -2.66 -27.03 4.37
N LEU A 5 -2.87 -25.77 3.97
CA LEU A 5 -1.85 -24.72 3.92
C LEU A 5 -1.71 -23.97 5.25
N VAL A 6 -2.60 -24.21 6.22
CA VAL A 6 -2.51 -23.59 7.54
C VAL A 6 -1.37 -24.22 8.34
N ASP A 7 -0.55 -23.39 8.97
CA ASP A 7 0.55 -23.85 9.82
C ASP A 7 0.01 -24.65 10.99
N LYS A 8 0.54 -25.86 11.18
CA LYS A 8 0.16 -26.78 12.25
C LYS A 8 0.54 -26.30 13.65
N ALA A 9 1.37 -25.26 13.74
CA ALA A 9 1.76 -24.64 15.00
C ALA A 9 0.74 -23.59 15.52
N LEU A 10 -0.27 -23.21 14.71
CA LEU A 10 -1.37 -22.35 15.15
C LEU A 10 -2.33 -23.13 16.05
N ASP A 11 -2.76 -22.53 17.17
CA ASP A 11 -3.79 -23.12 18.03
C ASP A 11 -5.14 -23.13 17.29
N PRO A 12 -5.76 -24.32 17.07
CA PRO A 12 -7.05 -24.42 16.41
C PRO A 12 -8.20 -23.67 17.11
N ASN A 13 -8.03 -23.28 18.38
CA ASN A 13 -9.03 -22.49 19.11
C ASN A 13 -8.88 -20.97 18.91
N GLU A 14 -7.80 -20.52 18.28
CA GLU A 14 -7.52 -19.09 18.04
C GLU A 14 -8.07 -18.59 16.69
N TYR A 15 -8.62 -19.46 15.85
CA TYR A 15 -9.12 -19.09 14.53
C TYR A 15 -10.38 -19.86 14.12
N GLU A 16 -11.22 -19.20 13.33
CA GLU A 16 -12.35 -19.82 12.62
C GLU A 16 -11.88 -20.33 11.26
N GLU A 17 -12.20 -21.59 10.92
CA GLU A 17 -11.76 -22.24 9.69
C GLU A 17 -12.17 -21.44 8.43
N GLU A 18 -13.38 -20.89 8.44
CA GLU A 18 -13.92 -20.08 7.35
C GLU A 18 -13.11 -18.79 7.12
N ASN A 19 -12.71 -18.12 8.21
CA ASN A 19 -11.88 -16.93 8.13
C ASN A 19 -10.49 -17.26 7.57
N MET A 20 -9.90 -18.38 7.98
CA MET A 20 -8.60 -18.83 7.47
C MET A 20 -8.65 -19.17 5.98
N ILE A 21 -9.70 -19.85 5.54
CA ILE A 21 -9.90 -20.15 4.12
C ILE A 21 -10.04 -18.85 3.31
N ASN A 22 -10.84 -17.89 3.79
CA ASN A 22 -10.99 -16.59 3.15
C ASN A 22 -9.66 -15.82 3.07
N MET A 23 -8.87 -15.81 4.15
CA MET A 23 -7.54 -15.17 4.19
C MET A 23 -6.58 -15.79 3.17
N ILE A 24 -6.60 -17.12 3.04
CA ILE A 24 -5.78 -17.85 2.07
C ILE A 24 -6.22 -17.51 0.64
N GLU A 25 -7.52 -17.47 0.37
CA GLU A 25 -8.05 -17.11 -0.95
C GLU A 25 -7.66 -15.67 -1.35
N ILE A 26 -7.80 -14.71 -0.43
CA ILE A 26 -7.39 -13.31 -0.64
C ILE A 26 -5.88 -13.23 -0.94
N ALA A 27 -5.05 -13.94 -0.16
CA ALA A 27 -3.61 -13.97 -0.38
C ALA A 27 -3.24 -14.56 -1.77
N LEU A 28 -3.95 -15.59 -2.20
CA LEU A 28 -3.77 -16.20 -3.52
C LEU A 28 -4.20 -15.27 -4.66
N LEU A 29 -5.24 -14.44 -4.47
CA LEU A 29 -5.64 -13.40 -5.42
C LEU A 29 -4.59 -12.28 -5.51
N CYS A 30 -4.03 -11.87 -4.38
CA CYS A 30 -2.98 -10.83 -4.33
C CYS A 30 -1.65 -11.27 -4.98
N THR A 31 -1.44 -12.57 -5.18
CA THR A 31 -0.18 -13.14 -5.70
C THR A 31 -0.28 -13.66 -7.15
N GLN A 32 -1.39 -13.38 -7.85
CA GLN A 32 -1.58 -13.80 -9.24
C GLN A 32 -0.44 -13.28 -10.16
N SER A 33 0.03 -14.13 -11.08
CA SER A 33 1.16 -13.80 -11.97
C SER A 33 0.94 -12.52 -12.78
N PRO A 34 -0.16 -12.38 -13.54
CA PRO A 34 -0.48 -11.10 -14.19
C PRO A 34 -0.92 -10.06 -13.13
N PRO A 35 -0.23 -8.90 -13.01
CA PRO A 35 -0.57 -7.87 -12.02
C PRO A 35 -1.97 -7.29 -12.17
N ASN A 36 -2.52 -7.31 -13.39
CA ASN A 36 -3.86 -6.83 -13.70
C ASN A 36 -5.00 -7.75 -13.26
N LEU A 37 -4.70 -8.97 -12.79
CA LEU A 37 -5.68 -9.88 -12.19
C LEU A 37 -5.65 -9.85 -10.65
N ARG A 38 -4.76 -9.06 -10.06
CA ARG A 38 -4.70 -8.89 -8.60
C ARG A 38 -5.74 -7.85 -8.19
N PRO A 39 -6.43 -8.03 -7.06
CA PRO A 39 -7.37 -7.05 -6.54
C PRO A 39 -6.64 -5.77 -6.13
N ILE A 40 -7.36 -4.65 -6.19
CA ILE A 40 -6.88 -3.39 -5.63
C ILE A 40 -6.93 -3.43 -4.10
N MET A 41 -6.12 -2.62 -3.41
CA MET A 41 -6.06 -2.68 -1.94
C MET A 41 -7.41 -2.38 -1.27
N SER A 42 -8.22 -1.49 -1.83
CA SER A 42 -9.58 -1.23 -1.33
C SER A 42 -10.51 -2.44 -1.47
N GLU A 43 -10.34 -3.23 -2.53
CA GLU A 43 -11.07 -4.48 -2.75
C GLU A 43 -10.61 -5.55 -1.76
N VAL A 44 -9.31 -5.63 -1.46
CA VAL A 44 -8.77 -6.51 -0.41
C VAL A 44 -9.35 -6.14 0.97
N VAL A 45 -9.41 -4.86 1.31
CA VAL A 45 -10.00 -4.40 2.58
C VAL A 45 -11.49 -4.76 2.68
N LEU A 46 -12.25 -4.59 1.59
CA LEU A 46 -13.64 -5.05 1.53
C LEU A 46 -13.75 -6.57 1.69
N MET A 47 -12.91 -7.34 0.99
CA MET A 47 -12.88 -8.81 1.11
C MET A 47 -12.59 -9.27 2.54
N LEU A 48 -11.69 -8.59 3.25
CA LEU A 48 -11.35 -8.87 4.65
C LEU A 48 -12.48 -8.49 5.62
N SER A 49 -13.27 -7.46 5.30
CA SER A 49 -14.31 -6.93 6.18
C SER A 49 -15.66 -7.63 6.03
N SER A 50 -15.95 -8.20 4.85
CA SER A 50 -17.30 -8.70 4.51
C SER A 50 -17.58 -10.18 4.83
N GLY A 51 -16.69 -10.91 5.49
CA GLY A 51 -17.01 -12.18 6.15
C GLY A 51 -17.57 -13.33 5.29
N GLY A 52 -17.55 -13.25 3.95
CA GLY A 52 -17.93 -14.41 3.12
C GLY A 52 -18.23 -14.13 1.63
N SER A 53 -17.62 -14.99 0.79
CA SER A 53 -17.99 -15.36 -0.59
C SER A 53 -17.84 -14.31 -1.70
N PHE A 54 -16.59 -13.90 -1.98
CA PHE A 54 -16.22 -13.34 -3.30
C PHE A 54 -15.76 -14.44 -4.26
N ARG A 55 -16.57 -15.49 -4.45
CA ARG A 55 -16.31 -16.64 -5.35
C ARG A 55 -16.39 -16.31 -6.86
N ARG A 56 -16.14 -15.06 -7.26
CA ARG A 56 -16.31 -14.62 -8.66
C ARG A 56 -15.00 -14.36 -9.41
N LEU A 57 -13.85 -14.38 -8.74
CA LEU A 57 -12.55 -14.28 -9.38
C LEU A 57 -11.95 -15.69 -9.55
N GLN A 58 -11.84 -16.13 -10.81
CA GLN A 58 -11.13 -17.37 -11.09
C GLN A 58 -9.64 -17.16 -10.83
N MET A 59 -9.11 -17.85 -9.83
CA MET A 59 -7.66 -17.97 -9.66
C MET A 59 -7.09 -18.64 -10.91
N THR A 60 -6.32 -17.89 -11.69
CA THR A 60 -5.51 -18.47 -12.74
C THR A 60 -4.32 -19.17 -12.11
N ARG A 61 -4.03 -20.40 -12.55
CA ARG A 61 -2.84 -21.13 -12.08
C ARG A 61 -1.61 -20.23 -12.34
N PRO A 62 -0.77 -19.92 -11.32
CA PRO A 62 0.42 -19.13 -11.53
C PRO A 62 1.26 -19.78 -12.64
N THR A 63 1.78 -18.97 -13.56
CA THR A 63 2.69 -19.48 -14.59
C THR A 63 3.97 -19.89 -13.87
N VAL A 64 4.14 -21.20 -13.65
CA VAL A 64 5.36 -21.75 -13.06
C VAL A 64 6.46 -21.63 -14.10
N ILE A 65 7.23 -20.53 -14.04
CA ILE A 65 8.51 -20.48 -14.73
C ILE A 65 9.42 -21.45 -13.96
N HIS A 66 9.71 -22.60 -14.56
CA HIS A 66 10.64 -23.59 -14.02
C HIS A 66 12.06 -23.00 -13.96
N HIS A 67 12.34 -22.25 -12.91
CA HIS A 67 13.70 -22.03 -12.45
C HIS A 67 13.96 -22.99 -11.31
N HIS A 68 14.91 -23.89 -11.54
CA HIS A 68 15.38 -24.88 -10.60
C HIS A 68 16.01 -24.21 -9.37
N ARG A 69 15.17 -23.78 -8.43
CA ARG A 69 15.42 -23.55 -7.00
C ARG A 69 14.05 -23.37 -6.35
N ARG A 70 13.51 -24.44 -5.78
CA ARG A 70 12.34 -24.35 -4.90
C ARG A 70 12.75 -23.59 -3.65
N ILE A 71 12.53 -22.28 -3.65
CA ILE A 71 12.41 -21.53 -2.39
C ILE A 71 10.93 -21.60 -2.04
N HIS A 72 10.60 -22.42 -1.04
CA HIS A 72 9.31 -22.35 -0.36
C HIS A 72 9.20 -20.93 0.21
N VAL A 73 8.30 -20.12 -0.33
CA VAL A 73 7.98 -18.81 0.24
C VAL A 73 6.90 -19.04 1.30
N ASP A 74 7.33 -19.51 2.46
CA ASP A 74 6.60 -19.37 3.74
C ASP A 74 6.74 -17.90 4.22
N ALA A 75 5.98 -17.46 5.22
CA ALA A 75 6.20 -16.18 5.92
C ALA A 75 7.64 -16.03 6.45
N LYS A 76 8.33 -17.16 6.66
CA LYS A 76 9.78 -17.22 6.90
C LYS A 76 10.61 -16.76 5.70
N GLY A 77 10.15 -16.88 4.47
CA GLY A 77 10.88 -16.54 3.24
C GLY A 77 11.24 -15.05 3.12
N LEU A 78 10.35 -14.14 3.54
CA LEU A 78 10.64 -12.70 3.51
C LEU A 78 11.62 -12.31 4.62
N HIS A 79 11.44 -12.85 5.83
CA HIS A 79 12.35 -12.68 6.96
C HIS A 79 13.74 -13.27 6.68
N GLN A 80 13.78 -14.44 6.02
CA GLN A 80 15.00 -15.15 5.64
C GLN A 80 15.79 -14.40 4.57
N ILE A 81 15.14 -13.81 3.56
CA ILE A 81 15.83 -13.06 2.51
C ILE A 81 16.31 -11.70 3.03
N LEU A 82 15.49 -10.97 3.80
CA LEU A 82 15.85 -9.62 4.23
C LEU A 82 16.94 -9.63 5.33
N ILE A 83 16.88 -10.56 6.28
CA ILE A 83 17.78 -10.55 7.45
C ILE A 83 19.07 -11.33 7.18
N LEU A 84 19.03 -12.53 6.61
CA LEU A 84 20.27 -13.31 6.43
C LEU A 84 21.23 -12.71 5.40
N CYS A 85 20.72 -12.03 4.37
CA CYS A 85 21.57 -11.36 3.40
C CYS A 85 22.36 -10.18 4.02
N ILE A 86 21.91 -9.65 5.16
CA ILE A 86 22.55 -8.52 5.84
C ILE A 86 23.08 -8.84 7.24
N THR A 87 22.91 -10.08 7.76
CA THR A 87 23.33 -10.43 9.13
C THR A 87 24.79 -10.10 9.42
N ARG A 88 25.70 -10.34 8.47
CA ARG A 88 27.12 -10.04 8.64
C ARG A 88 27.37 -8.53 8.78
N GLN A 89 26.70 -7.74 7.95
CA GLN A 89 26.76 -6.28 7.91
C GLN A 89 26.15 -5.69 9.19
N LEU A 90 25.01 -6.23 9.62
CA LEU A 90 24.32 -5.85 10.86
C LEU A 90 25.16 -6.20 12.09
N GLY A 91 25.83 -7.36 12.09
CA GLY A 91 26.76 -7.75 13.15
C GLY A 91 27.95 -6.78 13.27
N ALA A 92 28.58 -6.43 12.15
CA ALA A 92 29.65 -5.45 12.14
C ALA A 92 29.17 -4.05 12.59
N PHE A 93 27.99 -3.63 12.14
CA PHE A 93 27.36 -2.39 12.59
C PHE A 93 27.13 -2.42 14.11
N ARG A 94 26.56 -3.50 14.65
CA ARG A 94 26.31 -3.64 16.10
C ARG A 94 27.60 -3.58 16.91
N VAL A 95 28.67 -4.23 16.46
CA VAL A 95 29.99 -4.17 17.11
C VAL A 95 30.51 -2.74 17.14
N GLY A 96 30.51 -2.04 16.00
CA GLY A 96 30.97 -0.66 15.92
C GLY A 96 30.10 0.31 16.74
N PHE A 97 28.78 0.15 16.69
CA PHE A 97 27.85 0.97 17.47
C PHE A 97 28.10 0.80 18.97
N ASN A 98 28.24 -0.44 19.45
CA ASN A 98 28.52 -0.76 20.85
C ASN A 98 29.87 -0.22 21.37
N GLN A 99 30.82 0.16 20.50
CA GLN A 99 32.06 0.81 20.93
C GLN A 99 31.86 2.28 21.35
N VAL A 100 30.81 2.93 20.85
CA VAL A 100 30.50 4.33 21.13
C VAL A 100 29.31 4.45 22.09
N PHE A 101 28.30 3.59 21.92
CA PHE A 101 27.07 3.61 22.71
C PHE A 101 26.50 2.19 22.87
N GLU A 102 26.18 1.78 24.08
CA GLU A 102 25.65 0.43 24.32
C GLU A 102 24.23 0.27 23.76
N ALA A 103 24.04 -0.64 22.79
CA ALA A 103 22.74 -0.88 22.16
C ALA A 103 21.66 -1.32 23.16
N SER A 104 22.05 -1.94 24.28
CA SER A 104 21.14 -2.31 25.37
C SER A 104 20.42 -1.09 25.95
N SER A 105 21.09 0.06 26.00
CA SER A 105 20.50 1.31 26.51
C SER A 105 19.40 1.87 25.60
N LEU A 106 19.34 1.44 24.33
CA LEU A 106 18.25 1.82 23.41
C LEU A 106 16.99 0.99 23.60
N GLN A 107 17.03 -0.11 24.36
CA GLN A 107 15.87 -0.99 24.54
C GLN A 107 14.72 -0.35 25.32
N ILE A 108 14.98 0.79 25.98
CA ILE A 108 13.94 1.57 26.65
C ILE A 108 13.03 2.31 25.66
N PHE A 109 13.46 2.48 24.41
CA PHE A 109 12.71 3.18 23.37
C PHE A 109 11.95 2.19 22.48
N SER A 110 10.71 2.51 22.16
CA SER A 110 9.99 1.88 21.05
C SER A 110 10.68 2.18 19.70
N PRO A 111 10.44 1.38 18.64
CA PRO A 111 11.01 1.65 17.32
C PRO A 111 10.73 3.08 16.82
N SER A 112 9.54 3.60 17.10
CA SER A 112 9.13 4.96 16.72
C SER A 112 9.90 6.04 17.50
N GLU A 113 10.13 5.83 18.80
CA GLU A 113 10.93 6.75 19.64
C GLU A 113 12.41 6.70 19.28
N LEU A 114 12.93 5.52 18.95
CA LEU A 114 14.30 5.36 18.52
C LEU A 114 14.55 6.06 17.17
N ASP A 115 13.59 5.92 16.25
CA ASP A 115 13.59 6.63 14.98
C ASP A 115 13.60 8.16 15.18
N TYR A 116 12.77 8.63 16.12
CA TYR A 116 12.71 10.02 16.53
C TYR A 116 14.03 10.52 17.16
N LEU A 117 14.62 9.73 18.06
CA LEU A 117 15.86 10.07 18.76
C LEU A 117 17.04 10.19 17.79
N LEU A 118 17.17 9.23 16.86
CA LEU A 118 18.30 9.15 15.94
C LEU A 118 18.18 10.15 14.79
N CYS A 119 16.96 10.41 14.32
CA CYS A 119 16.74 11.16 13.09
C CYS A 119 16.07 12.53 13.28
N GLY A 120 15.54 12.80 14.49
CA GLY A 120 14.88 14.05 14.86
C GLY A 120 13.50 14.24 14.19
N ARG A 121 12.91 15.42 14.41
CA ARG A 121 11.77 15.91 13.63
C ARG A 121 12.29 16.66 12.41
N ARG A 122 11.76 16.34 11.23
CA ARG A 122 11.85 17.20 10.06
C ARG A 122 10.46 17.29 9.45
N GLU A 123 10.01 18.51 9.23
CA GLU A 123 8.88 18.77 8.35
C GLU A 123 9.26 18.28 6.95
N MET A 124 8.32 17.64 6.28
CA MET A 124 8.60 16.94 5.03
C MET A 124 8.56 17.89 3.83
N TRP A 125 7.74 18.92 3.91
CA TRP A 125 7.55 19.93 2.88
C TRP A 125 6.99 21.22 3.47
N GLU A 126 7.21 22.31 2.74
CA GLU A 126 6.52 23.58 2.95
C GLU A 126 5.35 23.68 1.99
N ALA A 127 4.19 24.15 2.48
CA ALA A 127 2.95 24.23 1.68
C ALA A 127 3.15 24.97 0.34
N ASP A 128 3.88 26.08 0.37
CA ASP A 128 4.15 26.93 -0.80
C ASP A 128 4.99 26.25 -1.88
N THR A 129 5.74 25.21 -1.52
CA THR A 129 6.65 24.50 -2.44
C THR A 129 6.03 23.25 -3.06
N LEU A 130 4.84 22.84 -2.61
CA LEU A 130 4.23 21.57 -3.02
C LEU A 130 3.97 21.50 -4.53
N VAL A 131 3.48 22.58 -5.13
CA VAL A 131 3.14 22.65 -6.55
C VAL A 131 4.36 22.41 -7.45
N GLU A 132 5.54 22.85 -7.02
CA GLU A 132 6.78 22.77 -7.81
C GLU A 132 7.38 21.35 -7.80
N HIS A 133 7.10 20.60 -6.74
CA HIS A 133 7.69 19.28 -6.51
C HIS A 133 6.77 18.12 -6.91
N ILE A 134 5.49 18.39 -7.18
CA ILE A 134 4.51 17.38 -7.57
C ILE A 134 4.14 17.53 -9.05
N LYS A 135 4.14 16.41 -9.77
CA LYS A 135 3.67 16.35 -11.15
C LYS A 135 2.16 16.08 -11.18
N PHE A 136 1.44 16.76 -12.06
CA PHE A 136 0.02 16.50 -12.33
C PHE A 136 -0.12 15.93 -13.74
N ASP A 137 -0.91 14.87 -13.89
CA ASP A 137 -1.05 14.17 -15.17
C ASP A 137 -2.45 13.52 -15.32
N HIS A 138 -2.75 13.00 -16.50
CA HIS A 138 -3.92 12.14 -16.80
C HIS A 138 -5.25 12.74 -16.33
N GLY A 139 -5.54 13.97 -16.78
CA GLY A 139 -6.82 14.64 -16.50
C GLY A 139 -6.81 15.56 -15.28
N TYR A 140 -5.69 15.66 -14.56
CA TYR A 140 -5.46 16.70 -13.56
C TYR A 140 -4.34 17.65 -13.93
N THR A 141 -4.49 18.89 -13.47
CA THR A 141 -3.50 19.96 -13.57
C THR A 141 -3.38 20.65 -12.23
N SER A 142 -2.35 21.49 -12.04
CA SER A 142 -2.20 22.30 -10.81
C SER A 142 -3.38 23.22 -10.53
N LYS A 143 -4.24 23.49 -11.53
CA LYS A 143 -5.43 24.36 -11.40
C LYS A 143 -6.73 23.57 -11.16
N SER A 144 -6.68 22.24 -11.17
CA SER A 144 -7.87 21.42 -10.94
C SER A 144 -8.36 21.60 -9.49
N PRO A 145 -9.66 21.83 -9.23
CA PRO A 145 -10.16 22.06 -7.86
C PRO A 145 -9.76 20.97 -6.87
N VAL A 146 -9.83 19.71 -7.30
CA VAL A 146 -9.42 18.52 -6.52
C VAL A 146 -7.93 18.58 -6.16
N VAL A 147 -7.07 19.05 -7.07
CA VAL A 147 -5.64 19.21 -6.81
C VAL A 147 -5.38 20.34 -5.84
N ILE A 148 -6.04 21.48 -6.02
CA ILE A 148 -5.92 22.63 -5.10
C ILE A 148 -6.33 22.21 -3.68
N ASN A 149 -7.47 21.54 -3.55
CA ASN A 149 -7.94 21.00 -2.27
C ASN A 149 -6.90 20.08 -1.63
N LEU A 150 -6.33 19.14 -2.39
CA LEU A 150 -5.30 18.23 -1.87
C LEU A 150 -4.06 18.99 -1.39
N LEU A 151 -3.58 19.99 -2.16
CA LEU A 151 -2.41 20.77 -1.79
C LEU A 151 -2.65 21.60 -0.51
N GLU A 152 -3.84 22.18 -0.37
CA GLU A 152 -4.24 22.87 0.87
C GLU A 152 -4.27 21.90 2.06
N ILE A 153 -4.87 20.72 1.89
CA ILE A 153 -4.92 19.67 2.93
C ILE A 153 -3.50 19.26 3.33
N MET A 154 -2.62 19.03 2.36
CA MET A 154 -1.21 18.69 2.61
C MET A 154 -0.46 19.81 3.33
N GLY A 155 -0.82 21.07 3.10
CA GLY A 155 -0.27 22.23 3.83
C GLY A 155 -0.80 22.35 5.27
N GLU A 156 -1.98 21.83 5.55
CA GLU A 156 -2.61 21.81 6.88
C GLU A 156 -2.17 20.60 7.74
N PHE A 157 -1.48 19.61 7.14
CA PHE A 157 -1.05 18.41 7.85
C PHE A 157 -0.06 18.71 8.97
N ASN A 158 -0.35 18.13 10.13
CA ASN A 158 0.63 18.03 11.21
C ASN A 158 1.77 17.05 10.84
N PRO A 159 2.90 17.04 11.58
CA PRO A 159 4.05 16.19 11.23
C PRO A 159 3.76 14.69 11.18
N GLU A 160 2.81 14.19 11.97
CA GLU A 160 2.42 12.78 11.96
C GLU A 160 1.61 12.44 10.70
N GLN A 161 0.71 13.33 10.28
CA GLN A 161 -0.04 13.21 9.03
C GLN A 161 0.87 13.32 7.81
N GLN A 162 1.85 14.24 7.81
CA GLN A 162 2.85 14.32 6.75
C GLN A 162 3.62 13.00 6.62
N ARG A 163 4.05 12.42 7.75
CA ARG A 163 4.72 11.12 7.80
C ARG A 163 3.84 9.99 7.26
N ALA A 164 2.60 9.91 7.71
CA ALA A 164 1.66 8.91 7.26
C ALA A 164 1.38 9.01 5.75
N PHE A 165 1.17 10.23 5.25
CA PHE A 165 0.98 10.49 3.82
C PHE A 165 2.22 10.14 2.99
N CYS A 166 3.42 10.52 3.45
CA CYS A 166 4.66 10.14 2.80
C CYS A 166 4.82 8.62 2.73
N GLN A 167 4.52 7.91 3.80
CA GLN A 167 4.56 6.45 3.83
C GLN A 167 3.52 5.85 2.88
N PHE A 168 2.32 6.43 2.82
CA PHE A 168 1.27 6.01 1.90
C PHE A 168 1.71 6.17 0.44
N VAL A 169 2.28 7.33 0.06
CA VAL A 169 2.63 7.62 -1.34
C VAL A 169 3.94 6.95 -1.77
N THR A 170 4.96 6.92 -0.90
CA THR A 170 6.33 6.51 -1.25
C THR A 170 6.71 5.14 -0.70
N GLY A 171 5.93 4.59 0.24
CA GLY A 171 6.29 3.39 1.00
C GLY A 171 7.30 3.63 2.12
N ALA A 172 7.86 4.84 2.23
CA ALA A 172 8.82 5.20 3.27
C ALA A 172 8.26 6.30 4.20
N PRO A 173 8.46 6.19 5.52
CA PRO A 173 7.99 7.20 6.47
C PRO A 173 8.86 8.47 6.48
N ARG A 174 9.82 8.60 5.55
CA ARG A 174 10.68 9.77 5.40
C ARG A 174 11.06 9.99 3.96
N LEU A 175 11.16 11.26 3.60
CA LEU A 175 11.74 11.70 2.33
C LEU A 175 13.28 11.69 2.40
N PRO A 176 13.96 11.50 1.27
CA PRO A 176 15.40 11.67 1.16
C PRO A 176 15.85 13.11 1.52
N PRO A 177 17.14 13.32 1.84
CA PRO A 177 17.69 14.67 1.99
C PRO A 177 17.43 15.51 0.73
N GLY A 178 16.67 16.60 0.87
CA GLY A 178 16.16 17.40 -0.26
C GLY A 178 14.64 17.29 -0.48
N GLY A 179 13.93 16.47 0.30
CA GLY A 179 12.47 16.45 0.36
C GLY A 179 11.82 15.91 -0.93
N LEU A 180 10.63 16.43 -1.26
CA LEU A 180 9.89 16.02 -2.45
C LEU A 180 10.63 16.34 -3.76
N ALA A 181 11.48 17.37 -3.75
CA ALA A 181 12.20 17.86 -4.93
C ALA A 181 13.11 16.81 -5.58
N VAL A 182 13.69 15.94 -4.76
CA VAL A 182 14.71 14.97 -5.18
C VAL A 182 14.18 13.54 -5.35
N LEU A 183 12.87 13.34 -5.15
CA LEU A 183 12.26 12.04 -5.41
C LEU A 183 12.37 11.67 -6.89
N ASN A 184 12.88 10.47 -7.15
CA ASN A 184 12.97 9.90 -8.48
C ASN A 184 12.39 8.48 -8.49
N PRO A 185 11.23 8.25 -9.13
CA PRO A 185 10.41 9.23 -9.86
C PRO A 185 9.76 10.30 -8.95
N LYS A 186 9.40 11.47 -9.49
CA LYS A 186 8.64 12.50 -8.76
C LYS A 186 7.26 11.98 -8.38
N VAL A 187 6.70 12.48 -7.27
CA VAL A 187 5.30 12.24 -6.92
C VAL A 187 4.41 12.73 -8.06
N THR A 188 3.56 11.86 -8.60
CA THR A 188 2.66 12.17 -9.70
C THR A 188 1.22 11.93 -9.27
N ILE A 189 0.39 12.97 -9.35
CA ILE A 189 -1.04 12.91 -9.05
C ILE A 189 -1.81 12.77 -10.37
N VAL A 190 -2.67 11.76 -10.43
CA VAL A 190 -3.49 11.46 -11.60
C VAL A 190 -4.96 11.31 -11.22
N ARG A 191 -5.85 11.59 -12.17
CA ARG A 191 -7.28 11.33 -11.98
C ARG A 191 -7.52 9.82 -11.96
N LYS A 192 -8.18 9.34 -10.91
CA LYS A 192 -8.74 7.97 -10.90
C LYS A 192 -9.91 7.96 -11.88
N VAL A 193 -9.80 7.15 -12.95
CA VAL A 193 -10.88 6.92 -13.90
C VAL A 193 -11.51 5.58 -13.53
N ASN A 194 -12.81 5.60 -13.23
CA ASN A 194 -13.58 4.39 -13.02
C ASN A 194 -13.79 3.74 -14.39
N TYR A 195 -13.16 2.60 -14.63
CA TYR A 195 -13.37 1.84 -15.86
C TYR A 195 -14.74 1.17 -15.82
N GLU A 196 -15.82 1.93 -16.05
CA GLU A 196 -17.13 1.37 -16.40
C GLU A 196 -17.34 1.19 -17.92
N ILE A 197 -16.27 1.21 -18.72
CA ILE A 197 -16.38 0.91 -20.14
C ILE A 197 -15.42 -0.22 -20.49
N ALA A 198 -15.87 -1.46 -20.25
CA ALA A 198 -15.45 -2.57 -21.08
C ALA A 198 -15.97 -2.33 -22.53
N PRO A 199 -15.22 -2.72 -23.57
CA PRO A 199 -15.53 -2.38 -24.96
C PRO A 199 -16.89 -2.96 -25.44
N PRO A 200 -17.52 -2.36 -26.46
CA PRO A 200 -18.85 -2.73 -26.92
C PRO A 200 -18.81 -3.97 -27.82
N HIS A 201 -18.41 -5.13 -27.30
CA HIS A 201 -18.54 -6.39 -28.04
C HIS A 201 -18.80 -7.57 -27.09
N SER A 202 -20.07 -7.77 -26.73
CA SER A 202 -20.68 -9.10 -26.64
C SER A 202 -22.16 -8.97 -26.33
N ASN A 203 -22.97 -9.56 -27.19
CA ASN A 203 -24.41 -9.49 -27.16
C ASN A 203 -24.97 -10.45 -26.08
N ASN A 204 -26.09 -10.03 -25.46
CA ASN A 204 -27.07 -10.85 -24.74
C ASN A 204 -26.64 -11.53 -23.43
N THR A 205 -27.21 -11.09 -22.30
CA THR A 205 -28.42 -11.68 -21.72
C THR A 205 -28.83 -10.89 -20.48
N ALA A 206 -30.12 -10.56 -20.40
CA ALA A 206 -30.72 -10.01 -19.20
C ALA A 206 -30.71 -11.09 -18.10
N SER A 207 -30.02 -10.81 -17.00
CA SER A 207 -30.28 -11.46 -15.72
C SER A 207 -30.15 -10.42 -14.62
N ASN A 208 -31.29 -9.99 -14.10
CA ASN A 208 -31.38 -9.20 -12.88
C ASN A 208 -30.67 -9.93 -11.74
N ALA A 209 -29.61 -9.33 -11.22
CA ALA A 209 -29.06 -9.63 -9.91
C ALA A 209 -28.78 -8.30 -9.22
N ALA A 210 -29.58 -8.02 -8.20
CA ALA A 210 -29.59 -6.80 -7.42
C ALA A 210 -28.32 -6.61 -6.58
N GLY A 211 -27.91 -5.35 -6.41
CA GLY A 211 -27.17 -4.90 -5.23
C GLY A 211 -25.89 -4.13 -5.51
N GLY A 212 -25.94 -2.80 -5.37
CA GLY A 212 -24.77 -1.97 -5.06
C GLY A 212 -24.60 -0.72 -5.92
N VAL A 213 -25.35 0.34 -5.59
CA VAL A 213 -25.10 1.70 -6.08
C VAL A 213 -23.84 2.24 -5.40
N SER A 214 -22.91 2.77 -6.19
CA SER A 214 -22.07 3.91 -5.78
C SER A 214 -21.90 4.77 -7.04
N GLU A 215 -22.88 5.67 -7.24
CA GLU A 215 -22.94 6.61 -8.37
C GLU A 215 -22.10 7.87 -8.14
N SER A 216 -21.26 7.91 -7.10
CA SER A 216 -20.49 9.10 -6.75
C SER A 216 -19.00 8.78 -6.61
N ALA A 217 -18.16 9.58 -7.25
CA ALA A 217 -16.70 9.53 -7.06
C ALA A 217 -16.26 9.85 -5.63
N ASP A 218 -17.19 10.30 -4.78
CA ASP A 218 -16.96 10.68 -3.40
C ASP A 218 -16.86 9.46 -2.46
N ASP A 219 -17.39 8.31 -2.86
CA ASP A 219 -17.31 7.07 -2.08
C ASP A 219 -16.00 6.29 -2.33
N ASP A 220 -15.28 6.66 -3.39
CA ASP A 220 -14.04 6.02 -3.78
C ASP A 220 -12.88 6.47 -2.89
N LEU A 221 -12.05 5.54 -2.43
CA LEU A 221 -10.79 5.88 -1.75
C LEU A 221 -9.66 6.16 -2.76
N PRO A 222 -8.67 7.01 -2.39
CA PRO A 222 -7.47 7.20 -3.19
C PRO A 222 -6.64 5.92 -3.21
N SER A 223 -5.86 5.72 -4.27
CA SER A 223 -4.98 4.56 -4.40
C SER A 223 -3.60 4.96 -4.88
N VAL A 224 -2.59 4.19 -4.48
CA VAL A 224 -1.18 4.51 -4.70
C VAL A 224 -0.45 3.38 -5.40
N MET A 225 0.55 3.75 -6.21
CA MET A 225 1.57 2.85 -6.73
C MET A 225 2.91 3.34 -6.21
N THR A 226 3.30 2.86 -5.03
CA THR A 226 4.46 3.36 -4.27
C THR A 226 5.77 3.27 -5.05
N CYS A 227 6.00 2.18 -5.79
CA CYS A 227 7.19 2.03 -6.63
C CYS A 227 7.33 3.11 -7.71
N ALA A 228 6.23 3.75 -8.10
CA ALA A 228 6.21 4.81 -9.10
C ALA A 228 6.01 6.20 -8.47
N ASN A 229 5.76 6.30 -7.17
CA ASN A 229 5.27 7.53 -6.52
C ASN A 229 4.01 8.09 -7.21
N TYR A 230 3.10 7.22 -7.65
CA TYR A 230 1.85 7.63 -8.33
C TYR A 230 0.66 7.58 -7.37
N LEU A 231 -0.02 8.72 -7.19
CA LEU A 231 -1.27 8.85 -6.44
C LEU A 231 -2.44 9.01 -7.40
N LYS A 232 -3.35 8.02 -7.43
CA LYS A 232 -4.61 8.06 -8.17
C LYS A 232 -5.70 8.62 -7.26
N LEU A 233 -6.17 9.82 -7.58
CA LEU A 233 -7.10 10.57 -6.75
C LEU A 233 -8.48 10.65 -7.43
N PRO A 234 -9.55 10.15 -6.79
CA PRO A 234 -10.92 10.33 -7.26
C PRO A 234 -11.28 11.81 -7.43
N PRO A 235 -12.18 12.16 -8.35
CA PRO A 235 -12.65 13.54 -8.52
C PRO A 235 -13.65 13.93 -7.45
N TYR A 236 -13.18 14.06 -6.21
CA TYR A 236 -14.02 14.46 -5.07
C TYR A 236 -14.71 15.80 -5.29
N SER A 237 -15.96 15.89 -4.87
CA SER A 237 -16.81 17.07 -4.99
C SER A 237 -16.39 18.19 -4.03
N THR A 238 -15.84 17.86 -2.85
CA THR A 238 -15.49 18.84 -1.81
C THR A 238 -14.17 18.51 -1.09
N LYS A 239 -13.54 19.53 -0.50
CA LYS A 239 -12.34 19.38 0.36
C LYS A 239 -12.62 18.52 1.59
N THR A 240 -13.78 18.73 2.23
CA THR A 240 -14.14 18.01 3.45
C THR A 240 -14.26 16.51 3.22
N LEU A 241 -14.87 16.08 2.11
CA LEU A 241 -14.95 14.65 1.76
C LEU A 241 -13.58 14.04 1.52
N MET A 242 -12.66 14.77 0.88
CA MET A 242 -11.29 14.32 0.66
C MET A 242 -10.45 14.19 1.95
N GLN A 243 -10.82 14.91 3.02
CA GLN A 243 -10.12 14.89 4.31
C GLN A 243 -10.53 13.72 5.21
N ILE A 244 -11.66 13.06 4.93
CA ILE A 244 -12.17 11.91 5.67
C ILE A 244 -11.35 10.67 5.34
#